data_AF-A0A7V9BWF8-F1
#
_entry.id   AF-A0A7V9BWF8-F1
#
_cell.length_a   1.000
_cell.length_b   1.000
_cell.length_c   1.000
_cell.angle_alpha   90.00
_cell.angle_beta   90.00
_cell.angle_gamma   90.00
#
_symmetry.space_group_name_H-M   'P 1'
#
loop_
_entity.id
_entity.type
_entity.pdbx_description
1 polymer ?
#
loop_
_entity_poly.entity_id
_entity_poly.type
_entity_poly.pdbx_seq_one_letter_code
_entity_poly.pdbx_strand_id
1 'polypeptide(L)'
;MNDELSPSPARPSDEALLALLTFVAGSDGSIHDREVDFLAKLFPTRPRATLEAEAARFRQASDFALLAIADQFHSDDQRWLGLRFADRMAWRDGTLDDAERKLLGEVAVAMGLPNHAVERVVQEMRPDRKERLSPERMVKVVRELRWDSVQLASGDLVSPDLAALVPPGSQVVVRVGIDRVEVLALCTDGLLARFQDGAAFVAWDDLVSYGREGAIGTGVRLTTEDGREYVLVDHRLTGLCRLLDRLLDDRERKQGAPIVSRLRGEG
;
A
#
# COMPACT_ATOMS: atom_id res chain seq x y z
N MET A 1 27.78 -21.07 -12.90
CA MET A 1 26.87 -22.12 -12.42
C MET A 1 25.57 -21.39 -12.17
N ASN A 2 24.64 -21.48 -13.12
CA ASN A 2 23.38 -20.74 -13.10
C ASN A 2 22.44 -21.51 -12.16
N ASP A 3 22.14 -20.93 -11.00
CA ASP A 3 20.99 -21.37 -10.21
C ASP A 3 19.73 -20.93 -10.97
N GLU A 4 19.09 -21.91 -11.60
CA GLU A 4 17.73 -21.77 -12.12
C GLU A 4 16.81 -21.48 -10.93
N LEU A 5 16.34 -20.24 -10.86
CA LEU A 5 15.19 -19.83 -10.06
C LEU A 5 14.00 -20.72 -10.44
N SER A 6 13.82 -21.83 -9.72
CA SER A 6 12.58 -22.58 -9.77
C SER A 6 11.45 -21.62 -9.37
N PRO A 7 10.39 -21.44 -10.20
CA PRO A 7 9.28 -20.58 -9.81
C PRO A 7 8.65 -21.21 -8.56
N SER A 8 8.75 -20.50 -7.44
CA SER A 8 7.96 -20.88 -6.26
C SER A 8 6.49 -20.97 -6.69
N PRO A 9 5.75 -22.02 -6.31
CA PRO A 9 4.33 -22.08 -6.59
C PRO A 9 3.67 -20.81 -6.06
N ALA A 10 2.80 -20.21 -6.88
CA ALA A 10 2.11 -18.98 -6.51
C ALA A 10 1.44 -19.15 -5.15
N ARG A 11 1.60 -18.17 -4.25
CA ARG A 11 0.98 -18.26 -2.93
C ARG A 11 -0.54 -18.19 -3.13
N PRO A 12 -1.35 -18.89 -2.32
CA PRO A 12 -2.81 -18.81 -2.43
C PRO A 12 -3.38 -17.39 -2.41
N SER A 13 -2.72 -16.47 -1.69
CA SER A 13 -3.04 -15.04 -1.69
C SER A 13 -2.84 -14.35 -3.04
N ASP A 14 -1.86 -14.80 -3.82
CA ASP A 14 -1.48 -14.19 -5.10
C ASP A 14 -2.49 -14.60 -6.18
N GLU A 15 -2.97 -15.84 -6.15
CA GLU A 15 -4.06 -16.33 -7.02
C GLU A 15 -5.38 -15.63 -6.70
N ALA A 16 -5.72 -15.46 -5.42
CA ALA A 16 -6.92 -14.74 -5.00
C ALA A 16 -6.88 -13.27 -5.45
N LEU A 17 -5.72 -12.62 -5.29
CA LEU A 17 -5.50 -11.25 -5.75
C LEU A 17 -5.59 -11.16 -7.28
N LEU A 18 -4.97 -12.08 -8.02
CA LEU A 18 -5.05 -12.09 -9.47
C LEU A 18 -6.48 -12.28 -9.97
N ALA A 19 -7.23 -13.22 -9.38
CA ALA A 19 -8.62 -13.46 -9.72
C ALA A 19 -9.49 -12.22 -9.46
N LEU A 20 -9.26 -11.53 -8.34
CA LEU A 20 -9.93 -10.26 -8.05
C LEU A 20 -9.60 -9.18 -9.08
N LEU A 21 -8.32 -8.97 -9.39
CA LEU A 21 -7.91 -7.89 -10.28
C LEU A 21 -8.33 -8.15 -11.73
N THR A 22 -8.31 -9.40 -12.18
CA THR A 22 -8.84 -9.79 -13.49
C THR A 22 -10.37 -9.68 -13.55
N PHE A 23 -11.07 -9.93 -12.44
CA PHE A 23 -12.51 -9.64 -12.32
C PHE A 23 -12.80 -8.15 -12.45
N VAL A 24 -12.08 -7.30 -11.72
CA VAL A 24 -12.25 -5.85 -11.77
C VAL A 24 -11.95 -5.31 -13.17
N ALA A 25 -10.80 -5.66 -13.74
CA ALA A 25 -10.39 -5.20 -15.07
C ALA A 25 -11.31 -5.70 -16.21
N GLY A 26 -11.96 -6.86 -16.05
CA GLY A 26 -12.88 -7.40 -17.04
C GLY A 26 -14.32 -6.93 -16.90
N SER A 27 -14.67 -6.22 -15.82
CA SER A 27 -16.05 -5.95 -15.42
C SER A 27 -16.82 -5.05 -16.40
N ASP A 28 -16.12 -4.19 -17.15
CA ASP A 28 -16.71 -3.30 -18.15
C ASP A 28 -16.87 -3.97 -19.54
N GLY A 29 -16.44 -5.22 -19.67
CA GLY A 29 -16.50 -6.01 -20.91
C GLY A 29 -15.29 -5.82 -21.85
N SER A 30 -14.39 -4.90 -21.52
CA SER A 30 -13.08 -4.69 -22.15
C SER A 30 -11.96 -5.00 -21.17
N ILE A 31 -10.71 -4.93 -21.64
CA ILE A 31 -9.54 -4.77 -20.76
C ILE A 31 -8.59 -3.84 -21.48
N HIS A 32 -8.12 -2.81 -20.80
CA HIS A 32 -7.23 -1.80 -21.34
C HIS A 32 -5.77 -2.21 -21.15
N ASP A 33 -4.89 -1.75 -22.06
CA ASP A 33 -3.46 -2.10 -22.01
C ASP A 33 -2.79 -1.73 -20.67
N ARG A 34 -3.23 -0.64 -20.04
CA ARG A 34 -2.72 -0.17 -18.74
C ARG A 34 -3.09 -1.09 -17.57
N GLU A 35 -4.25 -1.74 -17.63
CA GLU A 35 -4.69 -2.72 -16.62
C GLU A 35 -3.87 -4.00 -16.74
N VAL A 36 -3.61 -4.44 -17.98
CA VAL A 36 -2.73 -5.58 -18.25
C VAL A 36 -1.29 -5.26 -17.82
N ASP A 37 -0.78 -4.05 -18.10
CA ASP A 37 0.54 -3.62 -17.64
C ASP A 37 0.65 -3.65 -16.12
N PHE A 38 -0.42 -3.26 -15.42
CA PHE A 38 -0.48 -3.33 -13.96
C PHE A 38 -0.47 -4.78 -13.45
N LEU A 39 -1.25 -5.67 -14.07
CA LEU A 39 -1.19 -7.10 -13.76
C LEU A 39 0.20 -7.69 -14.02
N ALA A 40 0.84 -7.31 -15.12
CA ALA A 40 2.19 -7.77 -15.44
C ALA A 40 3.24 -7.24 -14.45
N LYS A 41 3.05 -6.03 -13.90
CA LYS A 41 3.88 -5.48 -12.81
C LYS A 41 3.74 -6.31 -11.53
N LEU A 42 2.52 -6.69 -11.17
CA LEU A 42 2.21 -7.48 -9.96
C LEU A 42 2.60 -8.96 -10.08
N PHE A 43 2.46 -9.53 -11.27
CA PHE A 43 2.69 -10.94 -11.55
C PHE A 43 3.76 -11.11 -12.65
N PRO A 44 5.02 -10.68 -12.41
CA PRO A 44 6.06 -10.60 -13.43
C PRO A 44 6.45 -11.95 -14.04
N THR A 45 6.10 -13.06 -13.38
CA THR A 45 6.33 -14.41 -13.87
C THR A 45 5.24 -14.91 -14.82
N ARG A 46 4.11 -14.20 -14.94
CA ARG A 46 3.00 -14.57 -15.82
C ARG A 46 3.10 -13.86 -17.17
N PRO A 47 3.00 -14.58 -18.30
CA PRO A 47 2.98 -13.96 -19.61
C PRO A 47 1.78 -13.02 -19.77
N ARG A 48 2.00 -11.88 -20.43
CA ARG A 48 0.93 -10.89 -20.73
C ARG A 48 -0.32 -11.54 -21.34
N ALA A 49 -0.14 -12.39 -22.34
CA ALA A 49 -1.24 -13.08 -23.02
C ALA A 49 -2.08 -13.97 -22.08
N THR A 50 -1.47 -14.52 -21.03
CA THR A 50 -2.18 -15.29 -20.00
C THR A 50 -3.06 -14.37 -19.15
N LEU A 51 -2.53 -13.21 -18.75
CA LEU A 51 -3.26 -12.22 -17.96
C LEU A 51 -4.47 -11.66 -18.73
N GLU A 52 -4.28 -11.36 -20.03
CA GLU A 52 -5.35 -10.93 -20.93
C GLU A 52 -6.45 -12.01 -21.07
N ALA A 53 -6.04 -13.28 -21.24
CA ALA A 53 -6.97 -14.39 -21.36
C ALA A 53 -7.76 -14.62 -20.06
N GLU A 54 -7.13 -14.48 -18.89
CA GLU A 54 -7.80 -14.59 -17.59
C GLU A 54 -8.81 -13.47 -17.37
N ALA A 55 -8.43 -12.21 -17.62
CA ALA A 55 -9.36 -11.09 -17.55
C ALA A 55 -10.55 -11.23 -18.53
N ALA A 56 -10.29 -11.71 -19.75
CA ALA A 56 -11.34 -11.97 -20.72
C ALA A 56 -12.38 -13.00 -20.24
N ARG A 57 -11.99 -13.96 -19.37
CA ARG A 57 -12.93 -14.94 -18.79
C ARG A 57 -13.91 -14.31 -17.81
N PHE A 58 -13.55 -13.19 -17.20
CA PHE A 58 -14.40 -12.50 -16.23
C PHE A 58 -15.35 -11.46 -16.82
N ARG A 59 -15.26 -11.18 -18.14
CA ARG A 59 -16.18 -10.26 -18.85
C ARG A 59 -17.66 -10.61 -18.76
N GLN A 60 -17.98 -11.85 -18.43
CA GLN A 60 -19.35 -12.36 -18.26
C GLN A 60 -19.54 -13.03 -16.90
N ALA A 61 -18.63 -12.78 -15.96
CA ALA A 61 -18.70 -13.39 -14.65
C ALA A 61 -19.89 -12.84 -13.86
N SER A 62 -20.70 -13.74 -13.31
CA SER A 62 -21.82 -13.38 -12.44
C SER A 62 -21.35 -12.96 -11.05
N ASP A 63 -22.22 -12.33 -10.26
CA ASP A 63 -22.01 -12.00 -8.85
C ASP A 63 -21.51 -13.20 -8.01
N PHE A 64 -21.89 -14.43 -8.38
CA PHE A 64 -21.38 -15.65 -7.73
C PHE A 64 -19.87 -15.84 -7.88
N ALA A 65 -19.28 -15.37 -8.98
CA ALA A 65 -17.84 -15.41 -9.17
C ALA A 65 -17.13 -14.48 -8.19
N LEU A 66 -17.67 -13.28 -7.96
CA LEU A 66 -17.11 -12.33 -6.99
C LEU A 66 -17.13 -12.89 -5.56
N LEU A 67 -18.23 -13.54 -5.16
CA LEU A 67 -18.32 -14.21 -3.86
C LEU A 67 -17.29 -15.35 -3.72
N ALA A 68 -17.10 -16.15 -4.76
CA ALA A 68 -16.11 -17.23 -4.77
C ALA A 68 -14.65 -16.70 -4.74
N ILE A 69 -14.40 -15.53 -5.34
CA ILE A 69 -13.11 -14.84 -5.23
C ILE A 69 -12.91 -14.32 -3.81
N ALA A 70 -13.92 -13.67 -3.23
CA ALA A 70 -13.86 -13.07 -1.90
C ALA A 70 -13.61 -14.11 -0.79
N ASP A 71 -14.13 -15.33 -0.92
CA ASP A 71 -13.94 -16.43 0.04
C ASP A 71 -12.47 -16.88 0.18
N GLN A 72 -11.63 -16.58 -0.82
CA GLN A 72 -10.20 -16.87 -0.80
C GLN A 72 -9.39 -15.88 0.06
N PHE A 73 -10.01 -14.77 0.52
CA PHE A 73 -9.39 -13.79 1.42
C PHE A 73 -9.74 -14.12 2.88
N HIS A 74 -8.83 -14.85 3.52
CA HIS A 74 -9.07 -15.48 4.83
C HIS A 74 -8.84 -14.58 6.03
N SER A 75 -8.14 -13.44 5.86
CA SER A 75 -7.93 -12.45 6.93
C SER A 75 -8.46 -11.07 6.57
N ASP A 76 -8.75 -10.27 7.58
CA ASP A 76 -9.17 -8.88 7.40
C ASP A 76 -8.11 -8.07 6.64
N ASP A 77 -6.82 -8.27 6.95
CA ASP A 77 -5.72 -7.61 6.26
C ASP A 77 -5.69 -7.98 4.77
N GLN A 78 -5.91 -9.25 4.43
CA GLN A 78 -6.00 -9.70 3.03
C GLN A 78 -7.16 -9.03 2.30
N ARG A 79 -8.35 -8.95 2.93
CA ARG A 79 -9.54 -8.30 2.35
C ARG A 79 -9.31 -6.82 2.08
N TRP A 80 -8.77 -6.09 3.06
CA TRP A 80 -8.42 -4.68 2.88
C TRP A 80 -7.34 -4.48 1.82
N LEU A 81 -6.33 -5.36 1.76
CA LEU A 81 -5.29 -5.32 0.73
C LEU A 81 -5.88 -5.55 -0.66
N GLY A 82 -6.76 -6.55 -0.80
CA GLY A 82 -7.50 -6.83 -2.04
C GLY A 82 -8.29 -5.61 -2.52
N LEU A 83 -9.05 -4.96 -1.65
CA LEU A 83 -9.81 -3.76 -2.01
C LEU A 83 -8.90 -2.59 -2.45
N ARG A 84 -7.72 -2.42 -1.83
CA ARG A 84 -6.75 -1.38 -2.23
C ARG A 84 -6.17 -1.64 -3.62
N PHE A 85 -5.81 -2.88 -3.92
CA PHE A 85 -5.35 -3.23 -5.26
C PHE A 85 -6.47 -3.11 -6.30
N ALA A 86 -7.72 -3.45 -5.94
CA ALA A 86 -8.88 -3.25 -6.80
C ALA A 86 -9.11 -1.76 -7.12
N ASP A 87 -9.01 -0.87 -6.13
CA ASP A 87 -9.10 0.58 -6.36
C ASP A 87 -7.96 1.09 -7.25
N ARG A 88 -6.72 0.62 -7.02
CA ARG A 88 -5.57 0.92 -7.89
C ARG A 88 -5.73 0.41 -9.32
N MET A 89 -6.46 -0.69 -9.52
CA MET A 89 -6.80 -1.19 -10.84
C MET A 89 -7.81 -0.25 -11.52
N ALA A 90 -8.89 0.10 -10.83
CA ALA A 90 -9.91 1.01 -11.37
C ALA A 90 -9.34 2.39 -11.73
N TRP A 91 -8.42 2.94 -10.94
CA TRP A 91 -7.82 4.26 -11.23
C TRP A 91 -6.84 4.31 -12.41
N ARG A 92 -6.58 3.22 -13.14
CA ARG A 92 -5.47 3.17 -14.13
C ARG A 92 -5.63 4.12 -15.32
N ASP A 93 -6.86 4.51 -15.63
CA ASP A 93 -7.13 5.50 -16.66
C ASP A 93 -6.96 6.95 -16.15
N GLY A 94 -6.86 7.14 -14.83
CA GLY A 94 -6.67 8.41 -14.13
C GLY A 94 -7.94 9.01 -13.53
N THR A 95 -9.11 8.36 -13.64
CA THR A 95 -10.37 8.83 -13.06
C THR A 95 -11.24 7.67 -12.59
N LEU A 96 -11.60 7.64 -11.31
CA LEU A 96 -12.59 6.69 -10.81
C LEU A 96 -14.02 7.17 -11.09
N ASP A 97 -14.74 6.50 -11.99
CA ASP A 97 -16.12 6.84 -12.34
C ASP A 97 -17.16 6.22 -11.37
N ASP A 98 -18.46 6.52 -11.59
CA ASP A 98 -19.54 6.02 -10.74
C ASP A 98 -19.74 4.50 -10.87
N ALA A 99 -19.45 3.91 -12.02
CA ALA A 99 -19.59 2.47 -12.26
C ALA A 99 -18.47 1.69 -11.57
N GLU A 100 -17.24 2.15 -11.67
CA GLU A 100 -16.08 1.59 -10.97
C GLU A 100 -16.22 1.75 -9.46
N ARG A 101 -16.69 2.92 -8.99
CA ARG A 101 -16.98 3.12 -7.56
C ARG A 101 -18.06 2.16 -7.08
N LYS A 102 -19.10 1.90 -7.87
CA LYS A 102 -20.15 0.93 -7.55
C LYS A 102 -19.57 -0.48 -7.47
N LEU A 103 -18.73 -0.87 -8.44
CA LEU A 103 -18.04 -2.15 -8.46
C LEU A 103 -17.16 -2.35 -7.22
N LEU A 104 -16.37 -1.33 -6.84
CA LEU A 104 -15.59 -1.37 -5.58
C LEU A 104 -16.49 -1.54 -4.35
N GLY A 105 -17.70 -0.98 -4.37
CA GLY A 105 -18.73 -1.20 -3.37
C GLY A 105 -19.18 -2.67 -3.29
N GLU A 106 -19.44 -3.28 -4.45
CA GLU A 106 -19.81 -4.69 -4.55
C GLU A 106 -18.66 -5.61 -4.08
N VAL A 107 -17.42 -5.30 -4.46
CA VAL A 107 -16.20 -5.99 -3.97
C VAL A 107 -16.09 -5.88 -2.45
N ALA A 108 -16.25 -4.67 -1.89
CA ALA A 108 -16.16 -4.45 -0.45
C ALA A 108 -17.24 -5.24 0.31
N VAL A 109 -18.47 -5.27 -0.21
CA VAL A 109 -19.57 -6.05 0.37
C VAL A 109 -19.27 -7.55 0.30
N ALA A 110 -18.80 -8.05 -0.84
CA ALA A 110 -18.45 -9.47 -1.01
C ALA A 110 -17.34 -9.90 -0.05
N MET A 111 -16.37 -9.03 0.23
CA MET A 111 -15.31 -9.26 1.22
C MET A 111 -15.75 -9.07 2.67
N GLY A 112 -17.00 -8.66 2.93
CA GLY A 112 -17.49 -8.39 4.28
C GLY A 112 -16.86 -7.16 4.95
N LEU A 113 -16.39 -6.20 4.15
CA LEU A 113 -15.79 -4.95 4.64
C LEU A 113 -16.89 -3.95 5.08
N PRO A 114 -16.57 -3.02 5.99
CA PRO A 114 -17.55 -2.05 6.47
C PRO A 114 -17.99 -1.07 5.38
N ASN A 115 -19.18 -0.48 5.51
CA ASN A 115 -19.78 0.42 4.50
C ASN A 115 -18.90 1.61 4.08
N HIS A 116 -17.98 2.06 4.94
CA HIS A 116 -17.06 3.17 4.65
C HIS A 116 -15.74 2.73 4.00
N ALA A 117 -15.58 1.43 3.67
CA ALA A 117 -14.32 0.87 3.19
C ALA A 117 -13.89 1.47 1.84
N VAL A 118 -14.82 1.62 0.90
CA VAL A 118 -14.53 2.21 -0.42
C VAL A 118 -14.10 3.66 -0.28
N GLU A 119 -14.87 4.47 0.45
CA GLU A 119 -14.52 5.88 0.69
C GLU A 119 -13.13 6.03 1.30
N ARG A 120 -12.82 5.17 2.27
CA ARG A 120 -11.51 5.13 2.91
C ARG A 120 -10.41 4.73 1.92
N VAL A 121 -10.58 3.66 1.16
CA VAL A 121 -9.56 3.18 0.20
C VAL A 121 -9.31 4.21 -0.89
N VAL A 122 -10.37 4.78 -1.48
CA VAL A 122 -10.24 5.83 -2.50
C VAL A 122 -9.45 7.03 -1.98
N GLN A 123 -9.66 7.43 -0.71
CA GLN A 123 -8.90 8.50 -0.09
C GLN A 123 -7.42 8.11 0.14
N GLU A 124 -7.18 6.90 0.62
CA GLU A 124 -5.83 6.35 0.85
C GLU A 124 -5.02 6.29 -0.46
N MET A 125 -5.65 5.85 -1.56
CA MET A 125 -4.97 5.54 -2.82
C MET A 125 -4.95 6.70 -3.83
N ARG A 126 -5.72 7.76 -3.59
CA ARG A 126 -5.73 8.96 -4.45
C ARG A 126 -4.29 9.47 -4.63
N PRO A 127 -3.84 9.82 -5.85
CA PRO A 127 -2.53 10.42 -6.06
C PRO A 127 -2.38 11.70 -5.21
N ASP A 128 -1.28 11.85 -4.50
CA ASP A 128 -1.06 13.08 -3.73
C ASP A 128 -0.69 14.25 -4.64
N ARG A 129 -1.39 15.37 -4.48
CA ARG A 129 -1.05 16.63 -5.18
C ARG A 129 0.02 17.43 -4.43
N LYS A 130 0.88 16.74 -3.67
CA LYS A 130 1.92 17.29 -2.79
C LYS A 130 1.42 18.13 -1.61
N GLU A 131 0.12 18.10 -1.31
CA GLU A 131 -0.44 18.82 -0.16
C GLU A 131 -0.39 17.96 1.11
N ARG A 132 -0.72 16.66 1.01
CA ARG A 132 -0.73 15.74 2.17
C ARG A 132 0.68 15.36 2.60
N LEU A 133 1.60 15.26 1.65
CA LEU A 133 2.99 14.86 1.87
C LEU A 133 3.97 16.04 1.77
N SER A 134 3.49 17.27 2.05
CA SER A 134 4.35 18.45 2.16
C SER A 134 5.32 18.34 3.34
N PRO A 135 6.56 18.88 3.21
CA PRO A 135 7.53 18.92 4.31
C PRO A 135 6.96 19.51 5.62
N GLU A 136 6.19 20.59 5.50
CA GLU A 136 5.57 21.29 6.62
C GLU A 136 4.57 20.40 7.37
N ARG A 137 3.72 19.67 6.63
CA ARG A 137 2.76 18.73 7.22
C ARG A 137 3.48 17.55 7.86
N MET A 138 4.51 16.99 7.22
CA MET A 138 5.32 15.90 7.79
C MET A 138 5.93 16.30 9.13
N VAL A 139 6.59 17.46 9.20
CA VAL A 139 7.20 17.97 10.45
C VAL A 139 6.12 18.23 11.51
N LYS A 140 4.98 18.81 11.14
CA LYS A 140 3.86 19.06 12.05
C LYS A 140 3.34 17.76 12.66
N VAL A 141 3.00 16.77 11.84
CA VAL A 141 2.44 15.49 12.30
C VAL A 141 3.43 14.76 13.21
N VAL A 142 4.72 14.74 12.85
CA VAL A 142 5.78 14.15 13.65
C VAL A 142 5.87 14.80 15.04
N ARG A 143 5.83 16.14 15.10
CA ARG A 143 5.84 16.88 16.38
C ARG A 143 4.62 16.56 17.24
N GLU A 144 3.44 16.48 16.64
CA GLU A 144 2.19 16.18 17.33
C GLU A 144 2.12 14.76 17.89
N LEU A 145 2.83 13.80 17.28
CA LEU A 145 2.87 12.42 17.73
C LEU A 145 3.74 12.23 18.98
N ARG A 146 4.60 13.19 19.30
CA ARG A 146 5.59 13.10 20.40
C ARG A 146 6.34 11.76 20.38
N TRP A 147 6.78 11.37 19.19
CA TRP A 147 7.45 10.10 19.00
C TRP A 147 8.91 10.24 19.46
N ASP A 148 9.23 9.64 20.60
CA ASP A 148 10.51 9.81 21.31
C ASP A 148 11.75 9.48 20.48
N SER A 149 11.61 8.61 19.47
CA SER A 149 12.70 8.21 18.57
C SER A 149 12.85 9.12 17.35
N VAL A 150 12.10 10.21 17.27
CA VAL A 150 12.19 11.16 16.15
C VAL A 150 13.08 12.33 16.51
N GLN A 151 14.09 12.54 15.69
CA GLN A 151 14.95 13.71 15.76
C GLN A 151 14.62 14.63 14.59
N LEU A 152 14.12 15.82 14.92
CA LEU A 152 13.98 16.89 13.94
C LEU A 152 15.37 17.42 13.60
N ALA A 153 15.60 17.64 12.31
CA ALA A 153 16.90 17.91 11.72
C ALA A 153 17.71 19.06 12.36
N SER A 154 19.00 18.80 12.62
CA SER A 154 20.09 19.77 12.48
C SER A 154 21.36 19.02 12.00
N GLY A 155 21.90 19.35 10.83
CA GLY A 155 23.07 18.67 10.21
C GLY A 155 22.70 17.69 9.07
N ASP A 156 23.67 16.89 8.60
CA ASP A 156 23.44 15.84 7.60
C ASP A 156 22.37 14.87 8.09
N LEU A 157 21.31 14.76 7.31
CA LEU A 157 20.04 14.18 7.71
C LEU A 157 20.01 12.67 7.69
N VAL A 158 20.81 12.07 6.79
CA VAL A 158 20.95 10.63 6.70
C VAL A 158 22.39 10.20 6.44
N SER A 159 22.72 8.94 6.77
CA SER A 159 24.01 8.34 6.48
C SER A 159 24.26 8.21 4.96
N PRO A 160 25.52 8.21 4.49
CA PRO A 160 25.83 8.24 3.05
C PRO A 160 25.25 7.09 2.23
N ASP A 161 25.14 5.90 2.81
CA ASP A 161 24.53 4.72 2.16
C ASP A 161 23.03 4.91 1.90
N LEU A 162 22.32 5.53 2.83
CA LEU A 162 20.91 5.88 2.66
C LEU A 162 20.77 7.07 1.71
N ALA A 163 21.61 8.10 1.84
CA ALA A 163 21.61 9.28 0.98
C ALA A 163 21.76 8.90 -0.51
N ALA A 164 22.56 7.88 -0.82
CA ALA A 164 22.78 7.38 -2.19
C ALA A 164 21.52 6.76 -2.83
N LEU A 165 20.51 6.38 -2.03
CA LEU A 165 19.25 5.79 -2.49
C LEU A 165 18.13 6.83 -2.65
N VAL A 166 18.37 8.08 -2.28
CA VAL A 166 17.38 9.16 -2.41
C VAL A 166 17.26 9.54 -3.89
N PRO A 167 16.05 9.48 -4.49
CA PRO A 167 15.86 9.88 -5.87
C PRO A 167 16.21 11.35 -6.12
N PRO A 168 16.72 11.71 -7.32
CA PRO A 168 16.98 13.11 -7.66
C PRO A 168 15.76 14.00 -7.47
N GLY A 169 15.94 15.12 -6.78
CA GLY A 169 14.86 16.06 -6.48
C GLY A 169 14.06 15.74 -5.21
N SER A 170 14.24 14.55 -4.63
CA SER A 170 13.64 14.21 -3.34
C SER A 170 14.44 14.80 -2.19
N GLN A 171 13.74 15.36 -1.20
CA GLN A 171 14.36 15.98 -0.03
C GLN A 171 14.04 15.18 1.23
N VAL A 172 15.05 14.90 2.04
CA VAL A 172 14.85 14.34 3.37
C VAL A 172 14.25 15.42 4.28
N VAL A 173 13.14 15.11 4.92
CA VAL A 173 12.38 16.03 5.79
C VAL A 173 12.57 15.68 7.27
N VAL A 174 12.46 14.39 7.61
CA VAL A 174 12.51 13.91 8.99
C VAL A 174 13.37 12.66 9.07
N ARG A 175 14.16 12.54 10.14
CA ARG A 175 14.86 11.30 10.51
C ARG A 175 14.26 10.66 11.74
N VAL A 176 14.10 9.35 11.70
CA VAL A 176 13.77 8.51 12.84
C VAL A 176 15.00 7.69 13.24
N GLY A 177 15.49 7.92 14.45
CA GLY A 177 16.73 7.33 14.96
C GLY A 177 17.16 7.95 16.29
N ILE A 178 18.02 7.23 17.01
CA ILE A 178 18.63 7.69 18.28
C ILE A 178 20.14 7.70 18.07
N ASP A 179 20.84 8.70 18.63
CA ASP A 179 22.31 8.79 18.68
C ASP A 179 23.03 8.48 17.36
N ARG A 180 22.52 9.05 16.26
CA ARG A 180 23.04 8.90 14.87
C ARG A 180 22.85 7.52 14.23
N VAL A 181 22.15 6.60 14.89
CA VAL A 181 21.72 5.33 14.27
C VAL A 181 20.32 5.53 13.70
N GLU A 182 20.28 5.70 12.40
CA GLU A 182 19.07 6.01 11.63
C GLU A 182 18.43 4.71 11.17
N VAL A 183 17.12 4.60 11.36
CA VAL A 183 16.37 3.44 10.88
C VAL A 183 15.58 3.82 9.64
N LEU A 184 15.12 5.08 9.62
CA LEU A 184 14.16 5.56 8.66
C LEU A 184 14.27 7.07 8.48
N ALA A 185 13.99 7.52 7.28
CA ALA A 185 13.83 8.91 6.93
C ALA A 185 12.58 9.10 6.07
N LEU A 186 11.86 10.18 6.33
CA LEU A 186 10.75 10.63 5.50
C LEU A 186 11.30 11.62 4.49
N CYS A 187 11.02 11.36 3.22
CA CYS A 187 11.35 12.24 2.12
C CYS A 187 10.07 12.81 1.49
N THR A 188 10.21 13.88 0.72
CA THR A 188 9.09 14.48 -0.03
C THR A 188 8.36 13.49 -0.92
N ASP A 189 9.07 12.52 -1.50
CA ASP A 189 8.51 11.60 -2.51
C ASP A 189 8.45 10.14 -2.02
N GLY A 190 8.88 9.86 -0.78
CA GLY A 190 8.84 8.51 -0.24
C GLY A 190 9.43 8.35 1.15
N LEU A 191 9.62 7.09 1.52
CA LEU A 191 10.23 6.65 2.75
C LEU A 191 11.52 5.90 2.45
N LEU A 192 12.59 6.30 3.12
CA LEU A 192 13.92 5.70 3.02
C LEU A 192 14.21 4.95 4.30
N ALA A 193 14.53 3.67 4.25
CA ALA A 193 14.78 2.90 5.46
C ALA A 193 15.69 1.70 5.24
N ARG A 194 16.19 1.14 6.35
CA ARG A 194 16.91 -0.15 6.39
C ARG A 194 15.92 -1.26 6.68
N PHE A 195 15.46 -1.94 5.63
CA PHE A 195 14.59 -3.10 5.72
C PHE A 195 15.41 -4.37 6.02
N GLN A 196 14.74 -5.46 6.38
CA GLN A 196 15.38 -6.76 6.61
C GLN A 196 16.22 -7.22 5.41
N ASP A 197 15.72 -6.99 4.19
CA ASP A 197 16.40 -7.36 2.94
C ASP A 197 17.41 -6.31 2.44
N GLY A 198 17.61 -5.22 3.20
CA GLY A 198 18.55 -4.16 2.88
C GLY A 198 17.94 -2.76 2.85
N ALA A 199 18.78 -1.76 2.59
CA ALA A 199 18.35 -0.39 2.46
C ALA A 199 17.58 -0.17 1.15
N ALA A 200 16.45 0.52 1.22
CA ALA A 200 15.65 0.86 0.04
C ALA A 200 14.90 2.18 0.22
N PHE A 201 14.50 2.75 -0.90
CA PHE A 201 13.55 3.86 -0.98
C PHE A 201 12.21 3.32 -1.49
N VAL A 202 11.12 3.64 -0.80
CA VAL A 202 9.75 3.30 -1.16
C VAL A 202 9.01 4.59 -1.46
N ALA A 203 8.64 4.80 -2.72
CA ALA A 203 7.91 6.00 -3.12
C ALA A 203 6.51 6.03 -2.49
N TRP A 204 6.00 7.21 -2.18
CA TRP A 204 4.65 7.36 -1.61
C TRP A 204 3.57 6.83 -2.56
N ASP A 205 3.73 7.09 -3.86
CA ASP A 205 2.79 6.63 -4.88
C ASP A 205 2.86 5.11 -5.08
N ASP A 206 3.98 4.46 -4.76
CA ASP A 206 4.12 3.02 -4.80
C ASP A 206 3.57 2.33 -3.54
N LEU A 207 3.38 3.04 -2.41
CA LEU A 207 2.92 2.43 -1.17
C LEU A 207 1.42 2.07 -1.25
N VAL A 208 1.12 0.77 -1.21
CA VAL A 208 -0.26 0.24 -1.23
C VAL A 208 -0.76 -0.03 0.18
N SER A 209 0.05 -0.65 1.02
CA SER A 209 -0.37 -0.98 2.38
C SER A 209 0.76 -0.91 3.39
N TYR A 210 0.39 -0.79 4.66
CA TYR A 210 1.33 -0.97 5.76
C TYR A 210 0.59 -1.46 7.01
N GLY A 211 1.27 -2.30 7.78
CA GLY A 211 0.73 -2.93 8.98
C GLY A 211 1.82 -3.25 9.99
N ARG A 212 1.41 -3.50 11.23
CA ARG A 212 2.32 -4.03 12.25
C ARG A 212 2.53 -5.51 12.00
N GLU A 213 3.76 -5.98 12.16
CA GLU A 213 4.07 -7.41 12.15
C GLU A 213 4.05 -7.96 13.60
N GLY A 214 3.66 -9.22 13.77
CA GLY A 214 3.17 -9.84 15.00
C GLY A 214 4.00 -9.71 16.30
N ALA A 215 3.35 -10.15 17.39
CA ALA A 215 3.38 -9.69 18.79
C ALA A 215 4.70 -9.54 19.57
N ILE A 216 5.89 -9.83 19.05
CA ILE A 216 7.15 -9.71 19.81
C ILE A 216 8.22 -9.07 18.92
N GLY A 217 8.16 -7.74 18.84
CA GLY A 217 9.02 -6.92 18.00
C GLY A 217 8.19 -5.80 17.38
N THR A 218 8.75 -4.61 17.31
CA THR A 218 8.09 -3.50 16.61
C THR A 218 8.39 -3.62 15.13
N GLY A 219 7.77 -4.62 14.50
CA GLY A 219 7.84 -4.86 13.07
C GLY A 219 6.81 -4.01 12.33
N VAL A 220 7.19 -3.40 11.20
CA VAL A 220 6.27 -2.75 10.26
C VAL A 220 6.51 -3.33 8.88
N ARG A 221 5.45 -3.89 8.30
CA ARG A 221 5.45 -4.36 6.92
C ARG A 221 4.87 -3.28 6.03
N LEU A 222 5.52 -3.00 4.91
CA LEU A 222 5.02 -2.16 3.81
C LEU A 222 4.80 -3.05 2.58
N THR A 223 3.76 -2.79 1.81
CA THR A 223 3.50 -3.45 0.53
C THR A 223 3.45 -2.39 -0.56
N THR A 224 4.21 -2.60 -1.64
CA THR A 224 4.26 -1.70 -2.78
C THR A 224 3.36 -2.16 -3.94
N GLU A 225 3.20 -1.27 -4.93
CA GLU A 225 2.35 -1.46 -6.11
C GLU A 225 2.80 -2.62 -7.01
N ASP A 226 4.08 -2.98 -6.99
CA ASP A 226 4.62 -4.18 -7.64
C ASP A 226 4.44 -5.46 -6.79
N GLY A 227 3.73 -5.38 -5.67
CA GLY A 227 3.48 -6.49 -4.77
C GLY A 227 4.67 -6.83 -3.87
N ARG A 228 5.78 -6.06 -3.93
CA ARG A 228 6.93 -6.29 -3.06
C ARG A 228 6.59 -5.95 -1.61
N GLU A 229 7.01 -6.84 -0.71
CA GLU A 229 6.91 -6.63 0.72
C GLU A 229 8.24 -6.14 1.27
N TYR A 230 8.18 -5.11 2.09
CA TYR A 230 9.32 -4.54 2.80
C TYR A 230 9.07 -4.63 4.30
N VAL A 231 9.95 -5.29 5.03
CA VAL A 231 9.81 -5.48 6.48
C VAL A 231 10.85 -4.65 7.22
N LEU A 232 10.37 -3.80 8.13
CA LEU A 232 11.19 -3.04 9.08
C LEU A 232 11.04 -3.66 10.46
N VAL A 233 12.15 -4.00 11.13
CA VAL A 233 12.09 -4.50 12.52
C VAL A 233 13.01 -3.67 13.39
N ASP A 234 12.42 -2.76 14.16
CA ASP A 234 13.16 -1.97 15.15
C ASP A 234 12.19 -1.41 16.20
N HIS A 235 12.51 -1.60 17.49
CA HIS A 235 11.72 -1.11 18.63
C HIS A 235 11.41 0.40 18.57
N ARG A 236 12.22 1.19 17.85
CA ARG A 236 12.00 2.62 17.64
C ARG A 236 10.83 2.93 16.72
N LEU A 237 10.33 1.96 15.93
CA LEU A 237 9.29 2.14 14.91
C LEU A 237 7.85 2.14 15.44
N THR A 238 7.65 2.22 16.76
CA THR A 238 6.32 2.08 17.39
C THR A 238 5.34 3.14 16.94
N GLY A 239 5.86 4.32 16.57
CA GLY A 239 5.10 5.45 16.04
C GLY A 239 4.86 5.43 14.52
N LEU A 240 5.52 4.56 13.75
CA LEU A 240 5.51 4.63 12.28
C LEU A 240 4.11 4.43 11.70
N CYS A 241 3.36 3.40 12.10
CA CYS A 241 2.00 3.21 11.58
C CYS A 241 1.09 4.39 11.94
N ARG A 242 1.21 4.98 13.14
CA ARG A 242 0.43 6.15 13.55
C ARG A 242 0.79 7.40 12.77
N LEU A 243 2.07 7.55 12.43
CA LEU A 243 2.57 8.60 11.56
C LEU A 243 1.98 8.46 10.16
N LEU A 244 2.13 7.29 9.54
CA LEU A 244 1.58 7.02 8.23
C LEU A 244 0.06 7.17 8.23
N ASP A 245 -0.63 6.78 9.31
CA ASP A 245 -2.08 6.98 9.44
C ASP A 245 -2.39 8.48 9.37
N ARG A 246 -1.69 9.34 10.10
CA ARG A 246 -1.95 10.80 10.08
C ARG A 246 -1.52 11.51 8.80
N LEU A 247 -0.48 11.01 8.14
CA LEU A 247 -0.01 11.59 6.88
C LEU A 247 -0.95 11.23 5.73
N LEU A 248 -1.42 9.99 5.69
CA LEU A 248 -2.19 9.44 4.58
C LEU A 248 -3.71 9.50 4.80
N ASP A 249 -4.17 9.58 6.05
CA ASP A 249 -5.58 9.85 6.40
C ASP A 249 -5.81 11.37 6.44
N ASP A 250 -6.67 11.89 5.56
CA ASP A 250 -6.92 13.33 5.41
C ASP A 250 -7.92 13.88 6.45
N ARG A 251 -8.01 13.21 7.61
CA ARG A 251 -8.86 13.62 8.73
C ARG A 251 -8.29 14.82 9.47
N GLU A 252 -8.26 15.98 8.80
CA GLU A 252 -8.58 17.23 9.49
C GLU A 252 -10.05 17.13 9.93
N ARG A 253 -10.28 16.48 11.08
CA ARG A 253 -11.61 16.27 11.68
C ARG A 253 -12.30 17.62 11.89
N LYS A 254 -13.34 17.90 11.11
CA LYS A 254 -14.53 18.58 11.66
C LYS A 254 -15.09 17.67 12.76
N GLN A 255 -15.16 18.22 13.96
CA GLN A 255 -15.59 17.57 15.19
C GLN A 255 -16.91 16.80 15.01
N GLY A 256 -16.99 15.56 15.52
CA GLY A 256 -18.26 14.84 15.68
C GLY A 256 -18.30 13.38 15.22
N ALA A 257 -17.33 12.90 14.43
CA ALA A 257 -17.29 11.49 14.04
C ALA A 257 -16.70 10.63 15.17
N PRO A 258 -17.33 9.49 15.53
CA PRO A 258 -16.88 8.64 16.62
C PRO A 258 -15.43 8.19 16.42
N ILE A 259 -14.67 8.23 17.50
CA ILE A 259 -13.31 7.70 17.56
C ILE A 259 -13.43 6.18 17.44
N VAL A 260 -13.22 5.65 16.23
CA VAL A 260 -13.06 4.22 16.01
C VAL A 260 -11.80 3.80 16.78
N SER A 261 -12.01 3.01 17.84
CA SER A 261 -10.99 2.59 18.79
C SER A 261 -10.15 1.39 18.33
N ARG A 262 -10.40 0.86 17.12
CA ARG A 262 -9.60 -0.20 16.52
C ARG A 262 -8.70 0.39 15.44
N LEU A 263 -7.40 0.35 15.71
CA LEU A 263 -6.34 0.70 14.77
C LEU A 263 -6.13 -0.45 13.77
N ARG A 264 -5.44 -0.18 12.66
CA ARG A 264 -4.96 -1.19 11.70
C ARG A 264 -4.42 -2.43 12.42
N GLY A 265 -4.87 -3.62 12.03
CA GLY A 265 -4.28 -4.89 12.48
C GLY A 265 -4.52 -5.28 13.94
N GLU A 266 -5.61 -4.85 14.57
CA GLU A 266 -6.06 -5.49 15.82
C GLU A 266 -6.99 -6.67 15.51
N GLY A 267 -6.36 -7.82 15.28
CA GLY A 267 -6.90 -9.18 15.33
C GLY A 267 -5.86 -10.12 15.93
#